data_AF-A0A961TXU8-F1
#
_entry.id   AF-A0A961TXU8-F1
#
_cell.length_a   1.000
_cell.length_b   1.000
_cell.length_c   1.000
_cell.angle_alpha   90.00
_cell.angle_beta   90.00
_cell.angle_gamma   90.00
#
_symmetry.space_group_name_H-M   'P 1'
#
loop_
_entity.id
_entity.type
_entity.pdbx_description
1 polymer ?
#
loop_
_entity_poly.entity_id
_entity_poly.type
_entity_poly.pdbx_seq_one_letter_code
_entity_poly.pdbx_strand_id
1 'polypeptide(L)'
;RLGEPDNLPTVAAVKEQLRQRLTDRLRALSRESNAEQKQEMVPLLANRAHMIHAHRRERLMLREKQDARWNTEQKDRNNRLSTGLAGLWDSITGKAAELRRQNEREAYRCHLRDKQQRERLFIAQMKERKELQRELVGVRNKHRSQRQAVREHLAGIITGRPGSARRERTAARQGKWRKAGMSLGR
;
A
#
# COMPACT_ATOMS: atom_id res chain seq x y z
N ARG A 1 -13.68 58.84 25.36
CA ARG A 1 -12.36 59.39 24.96
C ARG A 1 -11.57 58.24 24.38
N LEU A 2 -11.45 58.18 23.06
CA LEU A 2 -10.46 57.34 22.40
C LEU A 2 -9.09 57.90 22.83
N GLY A 3 -8.19 57.07 23.35
CA GLY A 3 -6.93 57.51 23.96
C GLY A 3 -6.07 58.38 23.03
N GLU A 4 -5.06 59.02 23.61
CA GLU A 4 -4.15 59.93 22.90
C GLU A 4 -3.61 59.29 21.61
N PRO A 5 -3.70 60.01 20.46
CA PRO A 5 -3.37 59.46 19.14
C PRO A 5 -1.89 59.06 18.97
N ASP A 6 -1.01 59.56 19.84
CA ASP A 6 0.45 59.36 19.76
C ASP A 6 0.91 58.00 20.29
N ASN A 7 0.05 57.26 21.01
CA ASN A 7 0.39 55.93 21.56
C ASN A 7 -0.13 54.76 20.70
N LEU A 8 -0.65 55.02 19.50
CA LEU A 8 -1.16 53.98 18.62
C LEU A 8 -0.04 53.36 17.77
N PRO A 9 0.18 52.04 17.83
CA PRO A 9 1.19 51.39 17.01
C PRO A 9 0.87 51.58 15.52
N THR A 10 1.91 51.84 14.72
CA THR A 10 1.76 52.01 13.28
C THR A 10 1.11 50.77 12.66
N VAL A 11 0.29 50.95 11.61
CA VAL A 11 -0.37 49.86 10.87
C VAL A 11 0.61 48.75 10.47
N ALA A 12 1.86 49.11 10.15
CA ALA A 12 2.94 48.15 9.85
C ALA A 12 3.31 47.26 11.05
N ALA A 13 3.44 47.85 12.25
CA ALA A 13 3.75 47.13 13.48
C ALA A 13 2.60 46.18 13.89
N VAL A 14 1.34 46.62 13.78
CA VAL A 14 0.17 45.78 14.05
C VAL A 14 0.08 44.61 13.05
N LYS A 15 0.35 44.85 11.77
CA LYS A 15 0.40 43.80 10.74
C LYS A 15 1.49 42.77 11.03
N GLU A 16 2.65 43.20 11.51
CA GLU A 16 3.75 42.29 11.83
C GLU A 16 3.47 41.45 13.08
N GLN A 17 2.95 42.06 14.14
CA GLN A 17 2.48 41.32 15.32
C GLN A 17 1.39 40.29 14.98
N LEU A 18 0.47 40.65 14.09
CA LEU A 18 -0.56 39.73 13.60
C LEU A 18 0.04 38.58 12.80
N ARG A 19 1.00 38.84 11.90
CA ARG A 19 1.70 37.80 11.14
C ARG A 19 2.42 36.82 12.06
N GLN A 20 3.10 37.31 13.09
CA GLN A 20 3.81 36.46 14.05
C GLN A 20 2.84 35.54 14.81
N ARG A 21 1.77 36.10 15.38
CA ARG A 21 0.74 35.32 16.08
C ARG A 21 0.08 34.26 15.20
N LEU A 22 -0.27 34.62 13.95
CA LEU A 22 -0.83 33.67 12.98
C LEU A 22 0.16 32.57 12.61
N THR A 23 1.44 32.93 12.41
CA THR A 23 2.51 31.97 12.12
C THR A 23 2.65 30.95 13.24
N ASP A 24 2.68 31.40 14.50
CA ASP A 24 2.83 30.52 15.65
C ASP A 24 1.61 29.62 15.86
N ARG A 25 0.40 30.16 15.67
CA ARG A 25 -0.82 29.35 15.72
C ARG A 25 -0.84 28.26 14.64
N LEU A 26 -0.42 28.58 13.42
CA LEU A 26 -0.33 27.60 12.33
C LEU A 26 0.74 26.54 12.57
N ARG A 27 1.89 26.91 13.16
CA ARG A 27 2.91 25.94 13.59
C ARG A 27 2.36 24.98 14.64
N ALA A 28 1.62 25.49 15.63
CA ALA A 28 0.97 24.67 16.64
C ALA A 28 -0.03 23.68 16.02
N LEU A 29 -0.93 24.18 15.15
CA LEU A 29 -1.88 23.35 14.42
C LEU A 29 -1.18 22.29 13.55
N SER A 30 -0.06 22.64 12.91
CA SER A 30 0.71 21.68 12.13
C SER A 30 1.30 20.57 12.99
N ARG A 31 1.75 20.87 14.22
CA ARG A 31 2.28 19.86 15.15
C ARG A 31 1.18 18.92 15.62
N GLU A 32 0.02 19.47 15.97
CA GLU A 32 -1.18 18.71 16.36
C GLU A 32 -1.62 17.78 15.22
N SER A 33 -1.79 18.33 14.02
CA SER A 33 -2.14 17.53 12.83
C SER A 33 -1.08 16.45 12.55
N ASN A 34 0.22 16.74 12.69
CA ASN A 34 1.25 15.71 12.52
C ASN A 34 1.16 14.59 13.59
N ALA A 35 0.73 14.90 14.81
CA ALA A 35 0.52 13.91 15.86
C ALA A 35 -0.70 13.04 15.56
N GLU A 36 -1.82 13.64 15.15
CA GLU A 36 -3.02 12.93 14.68
C GLU A 36 -2.69 12.02 13.49
N GLN A 37 -1.97 12.54 12.49
CA GLN A 37 -1.52 11.76 11.33
C GLN A 37 -0.68 10.54 11.73
N LYS A 38 0.18 10.67 12.76
CA LYS A 38 0.93 9.53 13.28
C LYS A 38 0.01 8.51 13.93
N GLN A 39 -0.98 8.95 14.72
CA GLN A 39 -1.96 8.08 15.35
C GLN A 39 -2.84 7.36 14.31
N GLU A 40 -3.28 8.05 13.25
CA GLU A 40 -4.02 7.44 12.13
C GLU A 40 -3.22 6.31 11.44
N MET A 41 -1.89 6.41 11.40
CA MET A 41 -1.02 5.39 10.79
C MET A 41 -0.80 4.15 11.66
N VAL A 42 -0.91 4.27 12.99
CA VAL A 42 -0.67 3.16 13.94
C VAL A 42 -1.47 1.89 13.59
N PRO A 43 -2.81 1.93 13.42
CA PRO A 43 -3.58 0.72 13.14
C PRO A 43 -3.19 0.08 11.79
N LEU A 44 -2.89 0.89 10.76
CA LEU A 44 -2.48 0.36 9.45
C LEU A 44 -1.11 -0.34 9.52
N LEU A 45 -0.20 0.18 10.33
CA LEU A 45 1.10 -0.44 10.56
C LEU A 45 0.98 -1.72 11.40
N ALA A 46 0.10 -1.73 12.40
CA ALA A 46 -0.22 -2.93 13.17
C ALA A 46 -0.83 -4.02 12.27
N ASN A 47 -1.80 -3.66 11.42
CA ASN A 47 -2.39 -4.56 10.42
C ASN A 47 -1.33 -5.11 9.46
N ARG A 48 -0.39 -4.27 9.02
CA ARG A 48 0.73 -4.71 8.18
C ARG A 48 1.61 -5.74 8.90
N ALA A 49 1.95 -5.50 10.16
CA ALA A 49 2.74 -6.44 10.94
C ALA A 49 1.99 -7.77 11.11
N HIS A 50 0.72 -7.72 11.50
CA HIS A 50 -0.14 -8.88 11.63
C HIS A 50 -0.21 -9.71 10.34
N MET A 51 -0.48 -9.05 9.20
CA MET A 51 -0.52 -9.68 7.88
C MET A 51 0.80 -10.38 7.55
N ILE A 52 1.95 -9.75 7.83
CA ILE A 52 3.27 -10.36 7.59
C ILE A 52 3.44 -11.63 8.43
N HIS A 53 3.05 -11.60 9.70
CA HIS A 53 3.14 -12.76 10.59
C HIS A 53 2.20 -13.89 10.14
N ALA A 54 0.94 -13.57 9.80
CA ALA A 54 -0.03 -14.52 9.29
C ALA A 54 0.48 -15.20 8.01
N HIS A 55 0.94 -14.41 7.02
CA HIS A 55 1.46 -14.94 5.77
C HIS A 55 2.70 -15.82 5.94
N ARG A 56 3.59 -15.47 6.89
CA ARG A 56 4.76 -16.30 7.23
C ARG A 56 4.32 -17.64 7.79
N ARG A 57 3.38 -17.63 8.74
CA ARG A 57 2.83 -18.84 9.34
C ARG A 57 2.14 -19.72 8.31
N GLU A 58 1.34 -19.16 7.42
CA GLU A 58 0.67 -19.92 6.34
C GLU A 58 1.67 -20.59 5.40
N ARG A 59 2.73 -19.86 4.98
CA ARG A 59 3.78 -20.42 4.13
C ARG A 59 4.54 -21.55 4.83
N LEU A 60 4.82 -21.39 6.12
CA LEU A 60 5.46 -22.43 6.92
C LEU A 60 4.57 -23.67 7.01
N MET A 61 3.31 -23.50 7.40
CA MET A 61 2.33 -24.60 7.50
C MET A 61 2.12 -25.32 6.16
N LEU A 62 2.06 -24.59 5.05
CA LEU A 62 1.93 -25.19 3.72
C LEU A 62 3.17 -26.02 3.40
N ARG A 63 4.36 -25.47 3.66
CA ARG A 63 5.63 -26.16 3.43
C ARG A 63 5.74 -27.43 4.26
N GLU A 64 5.49 -27.36 5.56
CA GLU A 64 5.54 -28.53 6.45
C GLU A 64 4.60 -29.65 5.99
N LYS A 65 3.37 -29.29 5.58
CA LYS A 65 2.41 -30.26 5.03
C LYS A 65 2.87 -30.86 3.71
N GLN A 66 3.48 -30.07 2.83
CA GLN A 66 4.03 -30.54 1.56
C GLN A 66 5.24 -31.44 1.79
N ASP A 67 6.15 -31.07 2.69
CA ASP A 67 7.36 -31.84 3.01
C ASP A 67 7.00 -33.19 3.67
N ALA A 68 6.07 -33.19 4.63
CA ALA A 68 5.59 -34.42 5.25
C ALA A 68 4.97 -35.37 4.21
N ARG A 69 4.12 -34.83 3.32
CA ARG A 69 3.49 -35.60 2.25
C ARG A 69 4.49 -36.08 1.20
N TRP A 70 5.47 -35.24 0.87
CA TRP A 70 6.54 -35.62 -0.05
C TRP A 70 7.29 -36.83 0.47
N ASN A 71 7.62 -36.84 1.76
CA ASN A 71 8.31 -37.97 2.39
C ASN A 71 7.47 -39.24 2.38
N THR A 72 6.16 -39.17 2.63
CA THR A 72 5.29 -40.35 2.54
C THR A 72 5.17 -40.85 1.11
N GLU A 73 4.89 -39.96 0.15
CA GLU A 73 4.76 -40.32 -1.25
C GLU A 73 6.07 -40.88 -1.83
N GLN A 74 7.23 -40.37 -1.41
CA GLN A 74 8.54 -40.92 -1.82
C GLN A 74 8.78 -42.32 -1.24
N LYS A 75 8.45 -42.54 0.04
CA LYS A 75 8.53 -43.88 0.64
C LYS A 75 7.63 -44.87 -0.10
N ASP A 76 6.39 -44.48 -0.42
CA ASP A 76 5.45 -45.33 -1.14
C ASP A 76 5.96 -45.67 -2.55
N ARG A 77 6.49 -44.69 -3.30
CA ARG A 77 7.08 -44.92 -4.63
C ARG A 77 8.32 -45.81 -4.56
N ASN A 78 9.17 -45.63 -3.56
CA ASN A 78 10.36 -46.44 -3.37
C ASN A 78 10.01 -47.88 -2.96
N ASN A 79 9.01 -48.06 -2.10
CA ASN A 79 8.54 -49.38 -1.67
C ASN A 79 7.93 -50.21 -2.81
N ARG A 80 7.37 -49.56 -3.85
CA ARG A 80 6.89 -50.26 -5.06
C ARG A 80 8.04 -50.87 -5.85
N LEU A 81 9.23 -50.26 -5.82
CA LEU A 81 10.39 -50.80 -6.51
C LEU A 81 10.90 -52.01 -5.73
N SER A 82 10.91 -53.16 -6.39
CA SER A 82 11.51 -54.38 -5.88
C SER A 82 13.01 -54.16 -5.65
N THR A 83 13.48 -54.51 -4.46
CA THR A 83 14.89 -54.42 -4.08
C THR A 83 15.55 -55.80 -4.11
N GLY A 84 16.88 -55.83 -4.07
CA GLY A 84 17.65 -57.08 -4.04
C GLY A 84 17.50 -57.94 -5.31
N LEU A 85 17.49 -59.26 -5.14
CA LEU A 85 17.48 -60.23 -6.26
C LEU A 85 16.20 -60.13 -7.10
N ALA A 86 15.05 -59.80 -6.50
CA ALA A 86 13.80 -59.55 -7.23
C ALA A 86 13.90 -58.31 -8.13
N GLY A 87 14.60 -57.26 -7.68
CA GLY A 87 14.85 -56.07 -8.49
C GLY A 87 15.74 -56.32 -9.71
N LEU A 88 16.72 -57.23 -9.60
CA LEU A 88 17.51 -57.67 -10.75
C LEU A 88 16.64 -58.43 -11.77
N TRP A 89 15.74 -59.29 -11.31
CA TRP A 89 14.80 -60.01 -12.19
C TRP A 89 13.80 -59.07 -12.88
N ASP A 90 13.29 -58.06 -12.16
CA ASP A 90 12.39 -57.06 -12.73
C ASP A 90 13.09 -56.10 -13.72
N SER A 91 14.41 -55.96 -13.60
CA SER A 91 15.22 -55.26 -14.60
C SER A 91 15.33 -56.06 -15.90
N ILE A 92 15.39 -57.39 -15.83
CA ILE A 92 15.47 -58.26 -17.00
C ILE A 92 14.10 -58.35 -17.70
N THR A 93 13.01 -58.43 -16.93
CA THR A 93 11.63 -58.50 -17.47
C THR A 93 11.06 -57.15 -17.90
N GLY A 94 11.78 -56.04 -17.71
CA GLY A 94 11.36 -54.69 -18.09
C GLY A 94 10.32 -54.04 -17.17
N LYS A 95 9.77 -54.80 -16.21
CA LYS A 95 8.79 -54.32 -15.21
C LYS A 95 9.34 -53.15 -14.40
N ALA A 96 10.63 -53.17 -14.07
CA ALA A 96 11.28 -52.06 -13.36
C ALA A 96 11.23 -50.74 -14.15
N ALA A 97 11.37 -50.78 -15.48
CA ALA A 97 11.31 -49.59 -16.33
C ALA A 97 9.89 -49.02 -16.41
N GLU A 98 8.87 -49.89 -16.48
CA GLU A 98 7.48 -49.45 -16.46
C GLU A 98 7.11 -48.77 -15.13
N LEU A 99 7.51 -49.39 -14.01
CA LEU A 99 7.23 -48.86 -12.69
C LEU A 99 7.96 -47.54 -12.42
N ARG A 100 9.20 -47.38 -12.91
CA ARG A 100 9.92 -46.09 -12.89
C ARG A 100 9.15 -45.01 -13.65
N ARG A 101 8.67 -45.29 -14.87
CA ARG A 101 7.86 -44.34 -15.65
C ARG A 101 6.53 -44.00 -14.96
N GLN A 102 5.92 -44.94 -14.23
CA GLN A 102 4.74 -44.65 -13.40
C GLN A 102 5.09 -43.71 -12.25
N ASN A 103 6.16 -44.02 -11.48
CA ASN A 103 6.65 -43.19 -10.39
C ASN A 103 7.03 -41.77 -10.84
N GLU A 104 7.68 -41.63 -12.00
CA GLU A 104 8.03 -40.33 -12.61
C GLU A 104 6.79 -39.50 -12.94
N ARG A 105 5.79 -40.12 -13.58
CA ARG A 105 4.51 -39.45 -13.91
C ARG A 105 3.78 -39.01 -12.65
N GLU A 106 3.77 -39.84 -11.62
CA GLU A 106 3.17 -39.50 -10.32
C GLU A 106 3.94 -38.37 -9.62
N ALA A 107 5.27 -38.44 -9.58
CA ALA A 107 6.12 -37.41 -9.00
C ALA A 107 5.90 -36.05 -9.68
N TYR A 108 5.78 -36.04 -11.02
CA TYR A 108 5.49 -34.83 -11.78
C TYR A 108 4.10 -34.26 -11.46
N ARG A 109 3.07 -35.12 -11.37
CA ARG A 109 1.71 -34.69 -10.97
C ARG A 109 1.69 -34.07 -9.57
N CYS A 110 2.39 -34.69 -8.61
CA CYS A 110 2.49 -34.16 -7.26
C CYS A 110 3.25 -32.83 -7.22
N HIS A 111 4.34 -32.71 -7.98
CA HIS A 111 5.06 -31.45 -8.12
C HIS A 111 4.16 -30.32 -8.68
N LEU A 112 3.39 -30.61 -9.74
CA LEU A 112 2.49 -29.64 -10.35
C LEU A 112 1.38 -29.20 -9.38
N ARG A 113 0.80 -30.15 -8.62
CA ARG A 113 -0.17 -29.86 -7.56
C ARG A 113 0.42 -28.92 -6.51
N ASP A 114 1.62 -29.22 -6.01
CA ASP A 114 2.23 -28.45 -4.93
C ASP A 114 2.67 -27.06 -5.41
N LYS A 115 3.11 -26.95 -6.68
CA LYS A 115 3.31 -25.66 -7.36
C LYS A 115 2.01 -24.85 -7.43
N GLN A 116 0.91 -25.47 -7.84
CA GLN A 116 -0.39 -24.78 -7.94
C GLN A 116 -0.90 -24.32 -6.56
N GLN A 117 -0.68 -25.11 -5.50
CA GLN A 117 -1.02 -24.71 -4.13
C GLN A 117 -0.22 -23.47 -3.69
N ARG A 118 1.09 -23.46 -3.96
CA ARG A 118 1.96 -22.29 -3.67
C ARG A 118 1.52 -21.05 -4.44
N GLU A 119 1.16 -21.21 -5.72
CA GLU A 119 0.70 -20.13 -6.57
C GLU A 119 -0.63 -19.54 -6.08
N ARG A 120 -1.60 -20.40 -5.72
CA ARG A 120 -2.87 -19.96 -5.11
C ARG A 120 -2.64 -19.17 -3.82
N LEU A 121 -1.77 -19.66 -2.94
CA LEU A 121 -1.41 -18.95 -1.70
C LEU A 121 -0.77 -17.60 -2.02
N PHE A 122 0.15 -17.55 -2.98
CA PHE A 122 0.78 -16.30 -3.40
C PHE A 122 -0.24 -15.29 -3.93
N ILE A 123 -1.18 -15.71 -4.77
CA ILE A 123 -2.23 -14.84 -5.33
C ILE A 123 -3.11 -14.28 -4.22
N ALA A 124 -3.53 -15.11 -3.25
CA ALA A 124 -4.32 -14.67 -2.10
C ALA A 124 -3.56 -13.62 -1.27
N GLN A 125 -2.31 -13.91 -0.90
CA GLN A 125 -1.47 -12.99 -0.12
C GLN A 125 -1.18 -11.68 -0.86
N MET A 126 -1.03 -11.73 -2.19
CA MET A 126 -0.85 -10.54 -3.03
C MET A 126 -2.10 -9.67 -3.06
N LYS A 127 -3.30 -10.26 -3.10
CA LYS A 127 -4.56 -9.52 -3.05
C LYS A 127 -4.71 -8.77 -1.72
N GLU A 128 -4.50 -9.45 -0.61
CA GLU A 128 -4.55 -8.84 0.73
C GLU A 128 -3.54 -7.71 0.88
N ARG A 129 -2.29 -7.94 0.45
CA ARG A 129 -1.25 -6.90 0.47
C ARG A 129 -1.65 -5.69 -0.38
N LYS A 130 -2.25 -5.90 -1.55
CA LYS A 130 -2.67 -4.82 -2.45
C LYS A 130 -3.76 -3.95 -1.82
N GLU A 131 -4.71 -4.56 -1.11
CA GLU A 131 -5.77 -3.85 -0.40
C GLU A 131 -5.19 -2.95 0.70
N LEU A 132 -4.36 -3.50 1.59
CA LEU A 132 -3.69 -2.72 2.65
C LEU A 132 -2.77 -1.62 2.08
N GLN A 133 -2.09 -1.90 0.96
CA GLN A 133 -1.24 -0.92 0.31
C GLN A 133 -2.05 0.26 -0.26
N ARG A 134 -3.25 0.02 -0.81
CA ARG A 134 -4.14 1.08 -1.29
C ARG A 134 -4.54 2.00 -0.14
N GLU A 135 -4.91 1.43 1.01
CA GLU A 135 -5.27 2.20 2.22
C GLU A 135 -4.10 3.05 2.71
N LEU A 136 -2.92 2.45 2.86
CA LEU A 136 -1.70 3.15 3.27
C LEU A 136 -1.34 4.30 2.32
N VAL A 137 -1.46 4.08 1.01
CA VAL A 137 -1.19 5.13 0.01
C VAL A 137 -2.26 6.23 0.09
N GLY A 138 -3.54 5.87 0.26
CA GLY A 138 -4.63 6.82 0.44
C GLY A 138 -4.40 7.76 1.63
N VAL A 139 -4.07 7.20 2.79
CA VAL A 139 -3.78 7.97 4.00
C VAL A 139 -2.53 8.84 3.83
N ARG A 140 -1.45 8.32 3.24
CA ARG A 140 -0.24 9.11 2.94
C ARG A 140 -0.51 10.27 1.99
N ASN A 141 -1.37 10.08 0.99
CA ASN A 141 -1.73 11.13 0.06
C ASN A 141 -2.56 12.21 0.76
N LYS A 142 -3.54 11.83 1.60
CA LYS A 142 -4.30 12.76 2.45
C LYS A 142 -3.35 13.60 3.32
N HIS A 143 -2.41 12.96 4.01
CA HIS A 143 -1.42 13.65 4.85
C HIS A 143 -0.53 14.59 4.06
N ARG A 144 -0.09 14.17 2.86
CA ARG A 144 0.73 15.00 1.97
C ARG A 144 -0.04 16.25 1.54
N SER A 145 -1.29 16.12 1.12
CA SER A 145 -2.15 17.24 0.71
C SER A 145 -2.40 18.21 1.87
N GLN A 146 -2.65 17.70 3.08
CA GLN A 146 -2.81 18.53 4.28
C GLN A 146 -1.53 19.34 4.59
N ARG A 147 -0.36 18.69 4.57
CA ARG A 147 0.92 19.39 4.78
C ARG A 147 1.21 20.43 3.70
N GLN A 148 0.85 20.14 2.46
CA GLN A 148 1.00 21.09 1.36
C GLN A 148 0.12 22.32 1.57
N ALA A 149 -1.15 22.14 1.93
CA ALA A 149 -2.06 23.25 2.23
C ALA A 149 -1.50 24.14 3.36
N VAL A 150 -1.04 23.56 4.46
CA VAL A 150 -0.42 24.32 5.57
C VAL A 150 0.82 25.10 5.10
N ARG A 151 1.68 24.49 4.28
CA ARG A 151 2.86 25.16 3.70
C ARG A 151 2.47 26.34 2.81
N GLU A 152 1.45 26.19 1.97
CA GLU A 152 0.94 27.25 1.10
C GLU A 152 0.35 28.42 1.92
N HIS A 153 -0.40 28.12 2.99
CA HIS A 153 -0.93 29.13 3.90
C HIS A 153 0.18 29.89 4.63
N LEU A 154 1.19 29.18 5.16
CA LEU A 154 2.35 29.80 5.82
C LEU A 154 3.14 30.70 4.85
N ALA A 155 3.39 30.23 3.63
CA ALA A 155 4.10 31.01 2.62
C ALA A 155 3.35 32.32 2.27
N GLY A 156 2.01 32.28 2.19
CA GLY A 156 1.20 33.49 1.97
C GLY A 156 1.33 34.52 3.10
N ILE A 157 1.32 34.07 4.36
CA ILE A 157 1.44 34.96 5.52
C ILE A 157 2.83 35.60 5.59
N ILE A 158 3.89 34.81 5.37
CA ILE A 158 5.29 35.29 5.42
C ILE A 158 5.59 36.25 4.27
N THR A 159 5.17 35.93 3.05
CA THR A 159 5.44 36.78 1.88
C THR A 159 4.53 38.01 1.80
N GLY A 160 3.56 38.15 2.71
CA GLY A 160 2.58 39.24 2.70
C GLY A 160 1.66 39.21 1.47
N ARG A 161 1.63 38.10 0.73
CA ARG A 161 0.83 37.94 -0.47
C ARG A 161 -0.57 37.50 -0.04
N PRO A 162 -1.65 38.26 -0.33
CA PRO A 162 -2.99 37.83 0.02
C PRO A 162 -3.25 36.46 -0.58
N GLY A 163 -3.62 35.51 0.27
CA GLY A 163 -3.90 34.13 -0.11
C GLY A 163 -4.98 34.09 -1.19
N SER A 164 -4.54 33.93 -2.44
CA SER A 164 -5.37 33.62 -3.59
C SER A 164 -6.42 34.68 -4.01
N ALA A 165 -6.01 35.59 -4.88
CA ALA A 165 -6.83 36.08 -6.00
C ALA A 165 -7.18 34.93 -7.01
N ARG A 166 -7.54 33.75 -6.50
CA ARG A 166 -7.78 32.49 -7.24
C ARG A 166 -9.22 32.00 -7.11
N ARG A 167 -10.17 32.89 -6.79
CA ARG A 167 -11.60 32.59 -6.93
C ARG A 167 -12.25 33.32 -8.12
N GLU A 168 -11.68 34.42 -8.62
CA GLU A 168 -12.28 35.19 -9.71
C GLU A 168 -11.85 34.75 -11.13
N ARG A 169 -10.65 34.17 -11.29
CA ARG A 169 -10.14 33.78 -12.63
C ARG A 169 -10.81 32.51 -13.20
N THR A 170 -11.39 31.64 -12.37
CA THR A 170 -12.11 30.45 -12.82
C THR A 170 -13.56 30.75 -13.24
N ALA A 171 -14.20 31.74 -12.61
CA ALA A 171 -15.50 32.26 -13.05
C ALA A 171 -15.39 32.98 -14.42
N ALA A 172 -14.32 33.76 -14.62
CA ALA A 172 -14.05 34.45 -15.88
C ALA A 172 -13.76 33.51 -17.07
N ARG A 173 -13.26 32.29 -16.81
CA ARG A 173 -13.01 31.29 -17.86
C ARG A 173 -14.25 30.48 -18.23
N GLN A 174 -15.16 30.20 -17.30
CA GLN A 174 -16.42 29.49 -17.61
C GLN A 174 -17.46 30.39 -18.31
N GLY A 175 -17.44 31.70 -18.07
CA GLY A 175 -18.30 32.64 -18.81
C GLY A 175 -17.92 32.83 -20.29
N LYS A 176 -16.66 32.55 -20.65
CA LYS A 176 -16.15 32.74 -22.02
C LYS A 176 -16.52 31.62 -23.00
N TRP A 177 -16.77 30.40 -22.51
CA TRP A 177 -17.23 29.28 -23.34
C TRP A 177 -18.75 29.27 -23.59
N ARG A 178 -19.56 29.91 -22.71
CA ARG A 178 -21.01 30.06 -22.91
C ARG A 178 -21.41 31.10 -23.96
N LYS A 179 -20.57 32.14 -24.19
CA LYS A 179 -20.82 33.13 -25.26
C LYS A 179 -20.31 32.72 -26.64
N ALA A 180 -19.42 31.73 -26.72
CA ALA A 180 -18.87 31.22 -27.98
C ALA A 180 -19.73 30.11 -28.63
N GLY A 181 -20.75 29.59 -27.92
CA GLY A 181 -21.64 28.54 -28.42
C GLY A 181 -23.03 29.01 -28.89
N MET A 182 -23.30 30.32 -28.93
CA MET A 182 -24.62 30.89 -29.31
C MET A 182 -24.61 31.63 -30.65
N SER A 183 -23.68 31.31 -31.56
CA SER A 183 -23.61 32.00 -32.87
C SER A 183 -23.29 31.09 -34.06
N LEU A 184 -23.90 29.91 -34.15
CA LEU A 184 -23.93 29.14 -35.40
C LEU A 184 -25.28 28.41 -35.56
N GLY A 185 -26.02 28.80 -36.60
CA GLY A 185 -27.08 27.98 -37.20
C GLY A 185 -28.50 28.40 -36.88
N ARG A 186 -28.98 29.43 -37.58
CA ARG A 186 -30.33 29.42 -38.16
C ARG A 186 -30.32 28.51 -39.38
#